data_AF-A0A369Q744-F1
#
_entry.id   AF-A0A369Q744-F1
#
_cell.length_a   1.000
_cell.length_b   1.000
_cell.length_c   1.000
_cell.angle_alpha   90.00
_cell.angle_beta   90.00
_cell.angle_gamma   90.00
#
_symmetry.space_group_name_H-M   'P 1'
#
loop_
_entity.id
_entity.type
_entity.pdbx_description
1 polymer ?
#
loop_
_entity_poly.entity_id
_entity_poly.type
_entity_poly.pdbx_seq_one_letter_code
_entity_poly.pdbx_strand_id
1 'polypeptide(L)'
;MPKSVVSLDAYVLPDDHRIFKVSPGKTYRFYKEVKRSNAIFLDVRGLDDLDGHPVTWSDQEIVKVIAADRWDRELKSRDRGNEPKGSKAVNRTDRTRLGFLKALLGDAQKGDLVIVPVEGYINDVLIGELLDEPWDTKSIVAQDGDDGEFTYIGRRVEWKAAQPKRFFSGGMIKALHTQTAVFQIGRSLHEEVYRLAYRNFVYRGHFVAEFHTGKARFTSEDSAVLSAWLNGFDYLRSRLGKGGALPNSFYEMGLSKVPDSAAADLTINVNSPGVYVLKSSGGFALALMGMFALTGCDSKTVVDNGVTVELKTVGVGANDAGTAIEECINDMAVALGEARLDQASDLCGRAERDAKVTTAASLKTGLKASK
;
A
#
# COMPACT_ATOMS: atom_id res chain seq x y z
N MET A 1 7.36 -2.51 35.56
CA MET A 1 8.45 -2.97 34.66
C MET A 1 8.38 -2.16 33.36
N PRO A 2 9.40 -2.11 32.48
CA PRO A 2 9.23 -1.42 31.20
C PRO A 2 8.11 -2.08 30.37
N LYS A 3 7.28 -1.28 29.72
CA LYS A 3 6.23 -1.75 28.80
C LYS A 3 6.85 -2.49 27.62
N SER A 4 6.20 -3.54 27.14
CA SER A 4 6.59 -4.19 25.88
C SER A 4 6.33 -3.24 24.71
N VAL A 5 7.27 -3.16 23.76
CA VAL A 5 7.13 -2.38 22.52
C VAL A 5 6.78 -3.32 21.38
N VAL A 6 5.56 -3.18 20.86
CA VAL A 6 5.06 -3.88 19.68
C VAL A 6 5.30 -3.01 18.45
N SER A 7 6.17 -3.48 17.55
CA SER A 7 6.40 -2.83 16.26
C SER A 7 5.50 -3.47 15.21
N LEU A 8 4.62 -2.67 14.61
CA LEU A 8 3.78 -3.09 13.49
C LEU A 8 4.36 -2.53 12.19
N ASP A 9 4.56 -3.39 11.20
CA ASP A 9 4.81 -2.96 9.81
C ASP A 9 3.48 -2.56 9.16
N ALA A 10 2.92 -1.47 9.69
CA ALA A 10 1.69 -0.85 9.23
C ALA A 10 1.93 0.63 8.96
N TYR A 11 1.36 1.11 7.85
CA TYR A 11 1.60 2.44 7.32
C TYR A 11 0.43 3.36 7.58
N VAL A 12 0.65 4.47 8.28
CA VAL A 12 -0.35 5.55 8.39
C VAL A 12 -0.27 6.42 7.14
N LEU A 13 -1.34 6.43 6.36
CA LEU A 13 -1.46 7.16 5.11
C LEU A 13 -2.21 8.49 5.32
N PRO A 14 -1.74 9.61 4.74
CA PRO A 14 -2.47 10.88 4.77
C PRO A 14 -3.87 10.77 4.17
N ASP A 15 -4.82 11.57 4.66
CA ASP A 15 -6.19 11.60 4.15
C ASP A 15 -6.29 12.11 2.70
N ASP A 16 -5.32 12.93 2.28
CA ASP A 16 -5.20 13.47 0.93
C ASP A 16 -4.21 12.70 0.05
N HIS A 17 -3.72 11.55 0.53
CA HIS A 17 -2.77 10.69 -0.19
C HIS A 17 -3.30 10.30 -1.57
N ARG A 18 -2.43 10.38 -2.57
CA ARG A 18 -2.81 10.27 -3.98
C ARG A 18 -2.12 9.09 -4.62
N ILE A 19 -2.78 8.57 -5.64
CA ILE A 19 -2.27 7.49 -6.47
C ILE A 19 -2.38 7.94 -7.91
N PHE A 20 -1.27 7.98 -8.64
CA PHE A 20 -1.21 8.40 -10.03
C PHE A 20 -0.98 7.21 -10.94
N LYS A 21 -1.80 7.04 -11.97
CA LYS A 21 -1.44 6.18 -13.09
C LYS A 21 -0.43 6.93 -13.94
N VAL A 22 0.69 6.28 -14.29
CA VAL A 22 1.70 6.85 -15.19
C VAL A 22 2.05 5.85 -16.28
N SER A 23 1.69 6.15 -17.53
CA SER A 23 2.07 5.34 -18.68
C SER A 23 3.55 5.55 -19.03
N PRO A 24 4.35 4.47 -19.15
CA PRO A 24 5.78 4.55 -19.45
C PRO A 24 6.00 4.71 -20.97
N GLY A 25 5.53 5.83 -21.50
CA GLY A 25 5.56 6.16 -22.93
C GLY A 25 4.48 5.48 -23.78
N LYS A 26 4.43 5.87 -25.05
CA LYS A 26 3.52 5.25 -26.03
C LYS A 26 3.81 3.75 -26.12
N THR A 27 2.75 2.94 -26.19
CA THR A 27 2.84 1.46 -26.23
C THR A 27 3.73 0.86 -25.14
N TYR A 28 3.83 1.53 -23.98
CA TYR A 28 4.58 1.05 -22.81
C TYR A 28 6.08 0.82 -23.07
N ARG A 29 6.66 1.46 -24.09
CA ARG A 29 8.03 1.20 -24.56
C ARG A 29 9.12 1.43 -23.50
N PHE A 30 8.91 2.36 -22.57
CA PHE A 30 9.87 2.65 -21.50
C PHE A 30 9.62 1.84 -20.23
N TYR A 31 8.70 0.86 -20.24
CA TYR A 31 8.38 0.09 -19.03
C TYR A 31 9.61 -0.56 -18.40
N LYS A 32 10.48 -1.17 -19.22
CA LYS A 32 11.73 -1.78 -18.75
C LYS A 32 12.67 -0.76 -18.12
N GLU A 33 12.76 0.44 -18.72
CA GLU A 33 13.64 1.49 -18.22
C GLU A 33 13.14 2.09 -16.92
N VAL A 34 11.83 2.37 -16.83
CA VAL A 34 11.18 2.84 -15.60
C VAL A 34 11.43 1.84 -14.46
N LYS A 35 11.27 0.54 -14.72
CA LYS A 35 11.57 -0.52 -13.75
C LYS A 35 13.05 -0.52 -13.34
N ARG A 36 13.97 -0.47 -14.32
CA ARG A 36 15.43 -0.57 -14.11
C ARG A 36 16.01 0.64 -13.38
N SER A 37 15.56 1.84 -13.75
CA SER A 37 16.11 3.10 -13.27
C SER A 37 15.57 3.53 -11.89
N ASN A 38 14.57 2.82 -11.36
CA ASN A 38 13.81 3.19 -10.15
C ASN A 38 13.35 4.65 -10.23
N ALA A 39 12.84 5.03 -11.40
CA ALA A 39 12.38 6.37 -11.67
C ALA A 39 11.21 6.35 -12.65
N ILE A 40 10.29 7.28 -12.46
CA ILE A 40 9.16 7.50 -13.35
C ILE A 40 9.33 8.81 -14.10
N PHE A 41 9.16 8.78 -15.41
CA PHE A 41 9.30 9.93 -16.29
C PHE A 41 8.26 9.91 -17.39
N LEU A 42 8.03 11.07 -18.00
CA LEU A 42 7.21 11.21 -19.18
C LEU A 42 8.05 11.15 -20.44
N ASP A 43 7.40 10.66 -21.50
CA ASP A 43 7.96 10.56 -22.84
C ASP A 43 8.01 11.96 -23.51
N VAL A 44 8.92 12.81 -23.02
CA VAL A 44 9.22 14.16 -23.50
C VAL A 44 10.73 14.35 -23.51
N ARG A 45 11.32 14.57 -24.68
CA ARG A 45 12.77 14.80 -24.87
C ARG A 45 13.09 16.30 -24.74
N GLY A 46 14.35 16.63 -24.45
CA GLY A 46 14.88 17.99 -24.47
C GLY A 46 14.45 18.87 -23.30
N LEU A 47 13.86 18.28 -22.25
CA LEU A 47 13.59 19.01 -21.01
C LEU A 47 14.90 19.32 -20.26
N ASP A 48 15.93 18.51 -20.47
CA ASP A 48 17.28 18.70 -19.95
C ASP A 48 18.05 19.83 -20.64
N ASP A 49 17.56 20.33 -21.79
CA ASP A 49 18.11 21.50 -22.49
C ASP A 49 17.63 22.83 -21.88
N LEU A 50 16.65 22.80 -20.96
CA LEU A 50 16.15 24.00 -20.29
C LEU A 50 17.12 24.43 -19.18
N ASP A 51 17.50 25.71 -19.20
CA ASP A 51 18.37 26.27 -18.17
C ASP A 51 17.69 26.35 -16.80
N GLY A 52 18.48 26.12 -15.75
CA GLY A 52 18.05 26.27 -14.36
C GLY A 52 17.30 25.06 -13.79
N HIS A 53 16.71 25.24 -12.61
CA HIS A 53 16.02 24.17 -11.89
C HIS A 53 14.59 23.99 -12.45
N PRO A 54 14.03 22.77 -12.52
CA PRO A 54 12.68 22.53 -13.05
C PRO A 54 11.57 23.41 -12.47
N VAL A 55 11.71 23.79 -11.19
CA VAL A 55 10.78 24.70 -10.49
C VAL A 55 10.73 26.12 -11.07
N THR A 56 11.78 26.56 -11.77
CA THR A 56 11.87 27.92 -12.35
C THR A 56 11.43 27.98 -13.80
N TRP A 57 11.21 26.83 -14.45
CA TRP A 57 10.78 26.80 -15.85
C TRP A 57 9.36 27.35 -15.99
N SER A 58 9.16 28.22 -16.97
CA SER A 58 7.83 28.72 -17.31
C SER A 58 7.04 27.69 -18.11
N ASP A 59 5.71 27.71 -17.96
CA ASP A 59 4.80 26.88 -18.77
C ASP A 59 5.01 27.09 -20.28
N GLN A 60 5.43 28.29 -20.68
CA GLN A 60 5.71 28.63 -22.08
C GLN A 60 6.99 27.97 -22.60
N GLU A 61 8.03 27.85 -21.78
CA GLU A 61 9.28 27.16 -22.15
C GLU A 61 9.03 25.67 -22.29
N ILE A 62 8.40 25.06 -21.28
CA ILE A 62 8.10 23.63 -21.27
C ILE A 62 7.22 23.24 -22.46
N VAL A 63 6.15 24.01 -22.74
CA VAL A 63 5.24 23.66 -23.85
C VAL A 63 5.92 23.82 -25.22
N LYS A 64 6.88 24.74 -25.37
CA LYS A 64 7.68 24.88 -26.59
C LYS A 64 8.59 23.67 -26.79
N VAL A 65 9.24 23.17 -25.73
CA VAL A 65 10.04 21.94 -25.78
C VAL A 65 9.17 20.75 -26.17
N ILE A 66 8.00 20.58 -25.55
CA ILE A 66 7.04 19.51 -25.89
C ILE A 66 6.64 19.58 -27.37
N ALA A 67 6.32 20.78 -27.87
CA ALA A 67 5.95 20.98 -29.27
C ALA A 67 7.12 20.69 -30.23
N ALA A 68 8.35 21.05 -29.84
CA ALA A 68 9.56 20.77 -30.59
C ALA A 68 9.86 19.27 -30.67
N ASP A 69 9.80 18.53 -29.55
CA ASP A 69 9.95 17.07 -29.51
C ASP A 69 8.88 16.38 -30.37
N ARG A 70 7.61 16.80 -30.27
CA ARG A 70 6.54 16.28 -31.12
C ARG A 70 6.87 16.48 -32.61
N TRP A 71 7.30 17.68 -32.98
CA TRP A 71 7.61 18.01 -34.37
C TRP A 71 8.83 17.25 -34.91
N ASP A 72 9.89 17.10 -34.11
CA ASP A 72 11.07 16.30 -34.48
C ASP A 72 10.70 14.85 -34.79
N ARG A 73 9.89 14.23 -33.92
CA ARG A 73 9.40 12.85 -34.14
C ARG A 73 8.51 12.74 -35.37
N GLU A 74 7.72 13.76 -35.65
CA GLU A 74 6.87 13.81 -36.84
C GLU A 74 7.71 13.89 -38.12
N LEU A 75 8.79 14.69 -38.13
CA LEU A 75 9.75 14.74 -39.24
C LEU A 75 10.47 13.39 -39.44
N LYS A 76 10.96 12.75 -38.37
CA LYS A 76 11.57 11.40 -38.46
C LYS A 76 10.57 10.34 -38.92
N SER A 77 9.30 10.47 -38.53
CA SER A 77 8.23 9.61 -39.03
C SER A 77 8.00 9.80 -40.53
N ARG A 78 8.09 11.04 -41.02
CA ARG A 78 8.02 11.36 -42.46
C ARG A 78 9.17 10.77 -43.24
N ASP A 79 10.38 10.77 -42.69
CA ASP A 79 11.55 10.17 -43.35
C ASP A 79 11.39 8.63 -43.49
N ARG A 80 10.48 8.02 -42.71
CA ARG A 80 10.03 6.61 -42.85
C ARG A 80 8.82 6.42 -43.78
N GLY A 81 8.40 7.46 -44.50
CA GLY A 81 7.31 7.41 -45.49
C GLY A 81 5.90 7.70 -44.94
N ASN A 82 5.76 8.19 -43.70
CA ASN A 82 4.45 8.56 -43.17
C ASN A 82 4.07 10.01 -43.51
N GLU A 83 2.81 10.28 -43.86
CA GLU A 83 2.34 11.65 -44.08
C GLU A 83 2.26 12.44 -42.75
N PRO A 84 2.79 13.67 -42.69
CA PRO A 84 2.66 14.53 -41.52
C PRO A 84 1.19 14.97 -41.35
N LYS A 85 0.73 15.01 -40.10
CA LYS A 85 -0.64 15.39 -39.74
C LYS A 85 -0.71 16.70 -38.94
N GLY A 86 0.42 17.36 -38.72
CA GLY A 86 0.53 18.50 -37.81
C GLY A 86 1.44 19.64 -38.28
N SER A 87 1.67 20.58 -37.36
CA SER A 87 2.59 21.71 -37.53
C SER A 87 3.51 21.83 -36.31
N LYS A 88 4.60 22.58 -36.45
CA LYS A 88 5.54 22.91 -35.36
C LYS A 88 4.90 23.77 -34.26
N ALA A 89 3.77 24.42 -34.53
CA ALA A 89 3.11 25.31 -33.57
C ALA A 89 2.56 24.52 -32.37
N VAL A 90 2.54 25.17 -31.20
CA VAL A 90 1.95 24.62 -29.97
C VAL A 90 0.47 24.37 -30.18
N ASN A 91 0.01 23.14 -29.88
CA ASN A 91 -1.39 22.76 -30.00
C ASN A 91 -1.99 22.32 -28.64
N ARG A 92 -3.27 21.90 -28.67
CA ARG A 92 -3.98 21.43 -27.47
C ARG A 92 -3.32 20.21 -26.83
N THR A 93 -2.81 19.27 -27.63
CA THR A 93 -2.14 18.05 -27.15
C THR A 93 -0.86 18.38 -26.40
N ASP A 94 -0.09 19.37 -26.86
CA ASP A 94 1.13 19.83 -26.20
C ASP A 94 0.81 20.40 -24.81
N ARG A 95 -0.28 21.17 -24.69
CA ARG A 95 -0.77 21.68 -23.38
C ARG A 95 -1.29 20.56 -22.47
N THR A 96 -1.94 19.54 -23.02
CA THR A 96 -2.34 18.35 -22.24
C THR A 96 -1.12 17.62 -21.69
N ARG A 97 -0.05 17.47 -22.48
CA ARG A 97 1.22 16.87 -22.02
C ARG A 97 1.90 17.71 -20.94
N LEU A 98 1.87 19.04 -21.06
CA LEU A 98 2.31 19.93 -19.98
C LEU A 98 1.53 19.64 -18.68
N GLY A 99 0.20 19.48 -18.76
CA GLY A 99 -0.62 19.10 -17.61
C GLY A 99 -0.19 17.78 -16.97
N PHE A 100 0.14 16.77 -17.78
CA PHE A 100 0.68 15.50 -17.27
C PHE A 100 2.03 15.67 -16.57
N LEU A 101 2.91 16.51 -17.13
CA LEU A 101 4.22 16.79 -16.55
C LEU A 101 4.08 17.49 -15.20
N LYS A 102 3.22 18.51 -15.12
CA LYS A 102 2.93 19.21 -13.86
C LYS A 102 2.29 18.28 -12.84
N ALA A 103 1.39 17.40 -13.25
CA ALA A 103 0.79 16.42 -12.36
C ALA A 103 1.85 15.49 -11.71
N LEU A 104 2.82 15.02 -12.50
CA LEU A 104 3.86 14.11 -12.01
C LEU A 104 5.00 14.81 -11.25
N LEU A 105 5.50 15.91 -11.80
CA LEU A 105 6.66 16.61 -11.25
C LEU A 105 6.28 17.61 -10.15
N GLY A 106 5.14 18.29 -10.27
CA GLY A 106 4.73 19.35 -9.35
C GLY A 106 3.62 18.96 -8.36
N ASP A 107 2.53 18.37 -8.85
CA ASP A 107 1.35 18.16 -8.00
C ASP A 107 1.48 16.94 -7.08
N ALA A 108 2.11 15.87 -7.57
CA ALA A 108 2.37 14.66 -6.80
C ALA A 108 3.37 14.95 -5.67
N GLN A 109 3.03 14.56 -4.45
CA GLN A 109 3.85 14.80 -3.27
C GLN A 109 4.82 13.64 -3.02
N LYS A 110 5.82 13.87 -2.18
CA LYS A 110 6.63 12.78 -1.63
C LYS A 110 5.73 11.82 -0.85
N GLY A 111 5.94 10.52 -1.04
CA GLY A 111 5.11 9.46 -0.45
C GLY A 111 3.90 9.07 -1.28
N ASP A 112 3.43 9.91 -2.22
CA ASP A 112 2.34 9.52 -3.12
C ASP A 112 2.73 8.29 -3.96
N LEU A 113 1.74 7.47 -4.29
CA LEU A 113 1.95 6.27 -5.09
C LEU A 113 1.83 6.54 -6.58
N VAL A 114 2.62 5.81 -7.37
CA VAL A 114 2.49 5.70 -8.82
C VAL A 114 2.19 4.25 -9.21
N ILE A 115 1.26 4.08 -10.15
CA ILE A 115 0.95 2.79 -10.78
C ILE A 115 1.34 2.84 -12.26
N VAL A 116 2.24 1.94 -12.65
CA VAL A 116 2.81 1.89 -14.00
C VAL A 116 2.28 0.64 -14.71
N PRO A 117 1.29 0.79 -15.61
CA PRO A 117 0.79 -0.33 -16.37
C PRO A 117 1.79 -0.81 -17.40
N VAL A 118 1.53 -2.03 -17.87
CA VAL A 118 2.26 -2.72 -18.92
C VAL A 118 1.28 -3.22 -19.98
N GLU A 119 1.83 -3.55 -21.15
CA GLU A 119 1.09 -4.24 -22.20
C GLU A 119 0.74 -5.68 -21.80
N GLY A 120 -0.45 -6.12 -22.22
CA GLY A 120 -0.96 -7.46 -21.94
C GLY A 120 -1.47 -7.65 -20.51
N TYR A 121 -1.98 -8.85 -20.24
CA TYR A 121 -2.59 -9.21 -18.95
C TYR A 121 -1.67 -10.04 -18.03
N ILE A 122 -0.62 -10.63 -18.61
CA ILE A 122 0.28 -11.57 -17.93
C ILE A 122 1.43 -10.82 -17.25
N ASN A 123 1.83 -9.68 -17.80
CA ASN A 123 2.93 -8.89 -17.29
C ASN A 123 2.53 -8.10 -16.03
N ASP A 124 3.53 -7.76 -15.23
CA ASP A 124 3.32 -7.08 -13.95
C ASP A 124 3.06 -5.59 -14.13
N VAL A 125 2.01 -5.11 -13.48
CA VAL A 125 1.84 -3.69 -13.20
C VAL A 125 2.71 -3.36 -12.00
N LEU A 126 3.49 -2.28 -12.08
CA LEU A 126 4.34 -1.83 -10.98
C LEU A 126 3.58 -0.82 -10.12
N ILE A 127 3.75 -0.92 -8.81
CA ILE A 127 3.27 0.06 -7.83
C ILE A 127 4.49 0.55 -7.06
N GLY A 128 4.70 1.85 -7.00
CA GLY A 128 5.84 2.44 -6.32
C GLY A 128 5.53 3.74 -5.62
N GLU A 129 6.36 4.11 -4.66
CA GLU A 129 6.26 5.30 -3.83
C GLU A 129 7.25 6.37 -4.29
N LEU A 130 6.79 7.61 -4.44
CA LEU A 130 7.64 8.74 -4.84
C LEU A 130 8.54 9.16 -3.67
N LEU A 131 9.86 9.25 -3.92
CA LEU A 131 10.84 9.52 -2.87
C LEU A 131 11.28 10.99 -2.78
N ASP A 132 11.11 11.72 -3.87
CA ASP A 132 11.58 13.11 -4.03
C ASP A 132 10.50 14.09 -3.63
N GLU A 133 10.85 15.36 -3.39
CA GLU A 133 9.86 16.44 -3.25
C GLU A 133 9.33 16.89 -4.62
N PRO A 134 8.22 17.65 -4.68
CA PRO A 134 7.80 18.32 -5.91
C PRO A 134 8.94 19.10 -6.57
N TRP A 135 9.08 18.92 -7.88
CA TRP A 135 10.11 19.51 -8.75
C TRP A 135 11.56 19.09 -8.46
N ASP A 136 11.80 18.21 -7.50
CA ASP A 136 13.09 17.54 -7.34
C ASP A 136 13.15 16.36 -8.31
N THR A 137 14.03 16.46 -9.31
CA THR A 137 14.02 15.57 -10.47
C THR A 137 15.31 14.79 -10.63
N LYS A 138 15.19 13.61 -11.26
CA LYS A 138 16.30 12.77 -11.68
C LYS A 138 16.36 12.71 -13.20
N SER A 139 17.57 12.83 -13.75
CA SER A 139 17.84 12.57 -15.16
C SER A 139 17.97 11.06 -15.41
N ILE A 140 17.33 10.56 -16.46
CA ILE A 140 17.35 9.16 -16.87
C ILE A 140 17.71 9.07 -18.34
N VAL A 141 18.76 8.32 -18.68
CA VAL A 141 19.09 8.02 -20.07
C VAL A 141 18.32 6.77 -20.49
N ALA A 142 17.54 6.86 -21.55
CA ALA A 142 16.72 5.76 -22.06
C ALA A 142 16.83 5.64 -23.58
N GLN A 143 16.92 4.39 -24.06
CA GLN A 143 16.82 4.08 -25.49
C GLN A 143 15.38 4.31 -25.97
N ASP A 144 15.22 5.16 -26.99
CA ASP A 144 13.94 5.47 -27.59
C ASP A 144 13.81 4.84 -28.99
N GLY A 145 13.53 3.53 -29.01
CA GLY A 145 13.42 2.78 -30.26
C GLY A 145 14.69 2.90 -31.10
N ASP A 146 14.54 3.19 -32.39
CA ASP A 146 15.67 3.37 -33.31
C ASP A 146 16.23 4.81 -33.30
N ASP A 147 15.62 5.74 -32.54
CA ASP A 147 16.01 7.15 -32.55
C ASP A 147 17.27 7.42 -31.69
N GLY A 148 17.76 6.44 -30.94
CA GLY A 148 18.93 6.55 -30.07
C GLY A 148 18.60 6.70 -28.59
N GLU A 149 19.62 7.03 -27.80
CA GLU A 149 19.49 7.34 -26.38
C GLU A 149 19.17 8.82 -26.17
N PHE A 150 18.23 9.11 -25.27
CA PHE A 150 17.89 10.46 -24.86
C PHE A 150 17.85 10.55 -23.34
N THR A 151 18.11 11.75 -22.84
CA THR A 151 17.90 12.09 -21.43
C THR A 151 16.43 12.47 -21.22
N TYR A 152 15.85 11.94 -20.15
CA TYR A 152 14.51 12.23 -19.68
C TYR A 152 14.56 12.76 -18.26
N ILE A 153 13.62 13.63 -17.92
CA ILE A 153 13.46 14.18 -16.58
C ILE A 153 12.31 13.47 -15.88
N GLY A 154 12.57 12.92 -14.70
CA GLY A 154 11.61 12.14 -13.92
C GLY A 154 11.80 12.30 -12.41
N ARG A 155 11.17 11.41 -11.63
CA ARG A 155 11.30 11.34 -10.16
C ARG A 155 11.64 9.94 -9.71
N ARG A 156 12.40 9.81 -8.63
CA ARG A 156 12.77 8.52 -8.01
C ARG A 156 11.55 7.86 -7.40
N VAL A 157 11.51 6.55 -7.55
CA VAL A 157 10.43 5.70 -7.06
C VAL A 157 11.02 4.48 -6.36
N GLU A 158 10.49 4.13 -5.19
CA GLU A 158 10.70 2.82 -4.59
C GLU A 158 9.56 1.88 -5.01
N TRP A 159 9.86 0.83 -5.78
CA TRP A 159 8.85 -0.16 -6.16
C TRP A 159 8.43 -0.99 -4.96
N LYS A 160 7.18 -0.80 -4.50
CA LYS A 160 6.59 -1.51 -3.36
C LYS A 160 6.00 -2.85 -3.77
N ALA A 161 5.46 -2.94 -4.98
CA ALA A 161 4.84 -4.16 -5.49
C ALA A 161 4.91 -4.30 -7.02
N ALA A 162 4.82 -5.54 -7.47
CA ALA A 162 4.64 -5.93 -8.86
C ALA A 162 3.58 -7.04 -8.91
N GLN A 163 2.50 -6.83 -9.65
CA GLN A 163 1.36 -7.76 -9.72
C GLN A 163 0.92 -7.95 -11.17
N PRO A 164 0.70 -9.19 -11.65
CA PRO A 164 0.19 -9.40 -13.00
C PRO A 164 -1.16 -8.70 -13.20
N LYS A 165 -1.29 -7.98 -14.31
CA LYS A 165 -2.45 -7.11 -14.57
C LYS A 165 -3.80 -7.82 -14.46
N ARG A 166 -3.86 -9.12 -14.80
CA ARG A 166 -5.08 -9.95 -14.71
C ARG A 166 -5.65 -10.13 -13.29
N PHE A 167 -4.86 -9.87 -12.25
CA PHE A 167 -5.29 -10.04 -10.86
C PHE A 167 -5.91 -8.79 -10.26
N PHE A 168 -5.89 -7.67 -10.98
CA PHE A 168 -6.58 -6.47 -10.55
C PHE A 168 -8.10 -6.57 -10.78
N SER A 169 -8.86 -5.81 -10.01
CA SER A 169 -10.29 -5.67 -10.18
C SER A 169 -10.64 -5.12 -11.57
N GLY A 170 -11.85 -5.43 -12.06
CA GLY A 170 -12.31 -4.92 -13.35
C GLY A 170 -12.30 -3.38 -13.43
N GLY A 171 -12.58 -2.71 -12.31
CA GLY A 171 -12.50 -1.25 -12.20
C GLY A 171 -11.08 -0.72 -12.37
N MET A 172 -10.11 -1.35 -11.71
CA MET A 172 -8.70 -1.00 -11.85
C MET A 172 -8.18 -1.31 -13.25
N ILE A 173 -8.49 -2.48 -13.82
CA ILE A 173 -8.10 -2.83 -15.20
C ILE A 173 -8.61 -1.78 -16.20
N LYS A 174 -9.87 -1.33 -16.05
CA LYS A 174 -10.44 -0.27 -16.88
C LYS A 174 -9.66 1.04 -16.73
N ALA A 175 -9.32 1.43 -15.49
CA ALA A 175 -8.49 2.61 -15.24
C ALA A 175 -7.11 2.49 -15.91
N LEU A 176 -6.44 1.35 -15.76
CA LEU A 176 -5.11 1.08 -16.33
C LEU A 176 -5.09 1.04 -17.87
N HIS A 177 -6.21 0.74 -18.52
CA HIS A 177 -6.35 0.79 -19.99
C HIS A 177 -6.62 2.19 -20.56
N THR A 178 -6.82 3.19 -19.71
CA THR A 178 -7.06 4.56 -20.18
C THR A 178 -5.82 5.10 -20.91
N GLN A 179 -6.05 5.73 -22.08
CA GLN A 179 -4.98 6.29 -22.94
C GLN A 179 -4.29 7.52 -22.34
N THR A 180 -4.90 8.18 -21.35
CA THR A 180 -4.35 9.32 -20.62
C THR A 180 -3.02 8.95 -19.96
N ALA A 181 -1.94 9.67 -20.28
CA ALA A 181 -0.60 9.30 -19.84
C ALA A 181 -0.46 9.38 -18.31
N VAL A 182 -0.95 10.47 -17.70
CA VAL A 182 -0.96 10.67 -16.25
C VAL A 182 -2.35 11.09 -15.80
N PHE A 183 -2.88 10.42 -14.78
CA PHE A 183 -4.07 10.87 -14.07
C PHE A 183 -4.14 10.27 -12.67
N GLN A 184 -4.88 10.92 -11.78
CA GLN A 184 -5.11 10.43 -10.43
C GLN A 184 -6.16 9.31 -10.43
N ILE A 185 -5.82 8.17 -9.85
CA ILE A 185 -6.73 7.05 -9.60
C ILE A 185 -7.78 7.48 -8.58
N GLY A 186 -9.05 7.17 -8.89
CA GLY A 186 -10.18 7.47 -8.02
C GLY A 186 -10.11 6.75 -6.67
N ARG A 187 -10.62 7.40 -5.62
CA ARG A 187 -10.55 6.93 -4.23
C ARG A 187 -11.12 5.52 -4.00
N SER A 188 -12.13 5.13 -4.78
CA SER A 188 -12.74 3.79 -4.69
C SER A 188 -11.78 2.64 -5.03
N LEU A 189 -10.66 2.94 -5.68
CA LEU A 189 -9.64 1.97 -6.09
C LEU A 189 -8.37 2.05 -5.22
N HIS A 190 -8.32 2.95 -4.24
CA HIS A 190 -7.13 3.16 -3.41
C HIS A 190 -6.81 1.95 -2.53
N GLU A 191 -7.82 1.37 -1.90
CA GLU A 191 -7.65 0.22 -1.01
C GLU A 191 -6.97 -0.97 -1.70
N GLU A 192 -7.33 -1.25 -2.96
CA GLU A 192 -6.70 -2.30 -3.76
C GLU A 192 -5.19 -2.05 -3.95
N VAL A 193 -4.79 -0.80 -4.21
CA VAL A 193 -3.38 -0.42 -4.39
C VAL A 193 -2.63 -0.45 -3.06
N TYR A 194 -3.23 0.08 -1.98
CA TYR A 194 -2.59 0.09 -0.66
C TYR A 194 -2.38 -1.31 -0.11
N ARG A 195 -3.31 -2.24 -0.34
CA ARG A 195 -3.12 -3.64 0.04
C ARG A 195 -1.95 -4.30 -0.67
N LEU A 196 -1.74 -3.99 -1.96
CA LEU A 196 -0.57 -4.49 -2.69
C LEU A 196 0.73 -3.82 -2.24
N ALA A 197 0.73 -2.51 -2.00
CA ALA A 197 1.92 -1.74 -1.67
C ALA A 197 2.39 -1.90 -0.22
N TYR A 198 1.45 -1.88 0.73
CA TYR A 198 1.73 -1.77 2.16
C TYR A 198 1.22 -2.97 2.97
N ARG A 199 0.21 -3.69 2.47
CA ARG A 199 -0.53 -4.78 3.14
C ARG A 199 -1.32 -4.32 4.36
N ASN A 200 -0.62 -3.78 5.36
CA ASN A 200 -1.20 -3.24 6.59
C ASN A 200 -1.11 -1.71 6.57
N PHE A 201 -2.24 -1.04 6.76
CA PHE A 201 -2.27 0.42 6.70
C PHE A 201 -3.46 1.01 7.44
N VAL A 202 -3.36 2.31 7.71
CA VAL A 202 -4.44 3.15 8.20
C VAL A 202 -4.71 4.23 7.17
N TYR A 203 -5.97 4.36 6.75
CA TYR A 203 -6.39 5.39 5.81
C TYR A 203 -7.81 5.85 6.11
N ARG A 204 -7.98 7.15 6.40
CA ARG A 204 -9.28 7.78 6.68
C ARG A 204 -10.11 7.04 7.75
N GLY A 205 -9.44 6.65 8.83
CA GLY A 205 -10.06 5.93 9.97
C GLY A 205 -10.35 4.45 9.74
N HIS A 206 -10.00 3.89 8.57
CA HIS A 206 -10.03 2.46 8.29
C HIS A 206 -8.66 1.85 8.57
N PHE A 207 -8.65 0.81 9.39
CA PHE A 207 -7.47 0.05 9.78
C PHE A 207 -7.54 -1.31 9.09
N VAL A 208 -6.49 -1.66 8.35
CA VAL A 208 -6.40 -2.90 7.58
C VAL A 208 -5.19 -3.70 8.03
N ALA A 209 -5.41 -4.98 8.32
CA ALA A 209 -4.39 -5.93 8.76
C ALA A 209 -4.45 -7.21 7.90
N GLU A 210 -3.28 -7.74 7.54
CA GLU A 210 -3.16 -9.03 6.86
C GLU A 210 -2.45 -10.07 7.74
N PHE A 211 -3.01 -11.29 7.72
CA PHE A 211 -2.41 -12.49 8.29
C PHE A 211 -2.21 -13.50 7.16
N HIS A 212 -1.00 -14.00 7.01
CA HIS A 212 -0.63 -14.89 5.91
C HIS A 212 -0.45 -16.31 6.44
N THR A 213 -1.00 -17.30 5.74
CA THR A 213 -0.65 -18.70 6.01
C THR A 213 0.39 -19.20 5.02
N GLY A 214 1.55 -19.61 5.54
CA GLY A 214 2.62 -20.24 4.76
C GLY A 214 2.42 -21.75 4.54
N LYS A 215 1.28 -22.32 4.95
CA LYS A 215 1.04 -23.76 4.88
C LYS A 215 0.61 -24.19 3.47
N ALA A 216 1.32 -25.14 2.88
CA ALA A 216 1.00 -25.67 1.55
C ALA A 216 -0.37 -26.37 1.48
N ARG A 217 -0.79 -27.02 2.58
CA ARG A 217 -2.12 -27.62 2.72
C ARG A 217 -2.78 -27.06 3.97
N PHE A 218 -3.56 -26.00 3.78
CA PHE A 218 -4.39 -25.41 4.82
C PHE A 218 -5.62 -26.31 5.08
N THR A 219 -5.83 -26.75 6.31
CA THR A 219 -6.89 -27.68 6.68
C THR A 219 -8.10 -26.95 7.30
N SER A 220 -9.22 -27.66 7.44
CA SER A 220 -10.39 -27.13 8.16
C SER A 220 -10.08 -26.85 9.63
N GLU A 221 -9.18 -27.61 10.25
CA GLU A 221 -8.74 -27.37 11.63
C GLU A 221 -7.95 -26.05 11.73
N ASP A 222 -7.01 -25.81 10.80
CA ASP A 222 -6.25 -24.55 10.75
C ASP A 222 -7.19 -23.34 10.62
N SER A 223 -8.19 -23.47 9.74
CA SER A 223 -9.23 -22.46 9.55
C SER A 223 -10.03 -22.22 10.82
N ALA A 224 -10.45 -23.30 11.51
CA ALA A 224 -11.25 -23.23 12.71
C ALA A 224 -10.49 -22.58 13.87
N VAL A 225 -9.20 -22.90 14.06
CA VAL A 225 -8.36 -22.32 15.11
C VAL A 225 -8.21 -20.81 14.91
N LEU A 226 -7.84 -20.37 13.70
CA LEU A 226 -7.68 -18.94 13.42
C LEU A 226 -9.01 -18.20 13.46
N SER A 227 -10.08 -18.80 12.95
CA SER A 227 -11.43 -18.20 13.00
C SER A 227 -11.94 -18.06 14.44
N ALA A 228 -11.72 -19.06 15.29
CA ALA A 228 -12.07 -18.99 16.70
C ALA A 228 -11.28 -17.90 17.42
N TRP A 229 -9.99 -17.74 17.10
CA TRP A 229 -9.16 -16.67 17.65
C TRP A 229 -9.66 -15.28 17.25
N LEU A 230 -9.87 -15.06 15.94
CA LEU A 230 -10.40 -13.79 15.41
C LEU A 230 -11.78 -13.46 16.00
N ASN A 231 -12.70 -14.44 16.00
CA ASN A 231 -14.05 -14.27 16.50
C ASN A 231 -14.08 -14.04 18.02
N GLY A 232 -13.15 -14.63 18.78
CA GLY A 232 -13.03 -14.41 20.22
C GLY A 232 -12.75 -12.94 20.56
N PHE A 233 -11.84 -12.31 19.81
CA PHE A 233 -11.57 -10.88 19.95
C PHE A 233 -12.70 -10.00 19.41
N ASP A 234 -13.36 -10.39 18.33
CA ASP A 234 -14.49 -9.62 17.81
C ASP A 234 -15.68 -9.66 18.80
N TYR A 235 -15.91 -10.82 19.41
CA TYR A 235 -16.87 -10.96 20.50
C TYR A 235 -16.52 -10.06 21.68
N LEU A 236 -15.24 -10.09 22.14
CA LEU A 236 -14.75 -9.20 23.19
C LEU A 236 -15.06 -7.73 22.86
N ARG A 237 -14.65 -7.28 21.68
CA ARG A 237 -14.88 -5.90 21.21
C ARG A 237 -16.37 -5.55 21.19
N SER A 238 -17.23 -6.46 20.74
CA SER A 238 -18.67 -6.22 20.70
C SER A 238 -19.32 -6.02 22.09
N ARG A 239 -18.64 -6.48 23.15
CA ARG A 239 -19.06 -6.37 24.56
C ARG A 239 -18.35 -5.23 25.30
N LEU A 240 -17.13 -4.89 24.90
CA LEU A 240 -16.41 -3.70 25.37
C LEU A 240 -17.29 -2.46 25.11
N GLY A 241 -17.70 -1.80 26.20
CA GLY A 241 -18.59 -0.62 26.17
C GLY A 241 -20.09 -0.91 26.37
N LYS A 242 -20.56 -2.15 26.24
CA LYS A 242 -21.99 -2.51 26.49
C LYS A 242 -22.25 -3.14 27.87
N GLY A 243 -21.20 -3.39 28.66
CA GLY A 243 -21.32 -3.90 30.04
C GLY A 243 -21.83 -5.33 30.16
N GLY A 244 -21.68 -6.16 29.11
CA GLY A 244 -22.10 -7.56 29.13
C GLY A 244 -21.07 -8.46 29.84
N ALA A 245 -21.54 -9.50 30.53
CA ALA A 245 -20.67 -10.52 31.09
C ALA A 245 -19.94 -11.28 29.97
N LEU A 246 -18.63 -11.45 30.12
CA LEU A 246 -17.84 -12.30 29.23
C LEU A 246 -18.01 -13.77 29.64
N PRO A 247 -18.02 -14.71 28.68
CA PRO A 247 -17.94 -16.15 28.96
C PRO A 247 -16.74 -16.50 29.85
N ASN A 248 -16.75 -17.71 30.42
CA ASN A 248 -15.71 -18.11 31.38
C ASN A 248 -14.36 -18.39 30.70
N SER A 249 -14.38 -18.71 29.40
CA SER A 249 -13.18 -19.00 28.61
C SER A 249 -13.14 -18.20 27.30
N PHE A 250 -11.93 -17.99 26.79
CA PHE A 250 -11.73 -17.39 25.46
C PHE A 250 -12.20 -18.32 24.34
N TYR A 251 -12.11 -19.65 24.54
CA TYR A 251 -12.63 -20.64 23.60
C TYR A 251 -14.15 -20.49 23.38
N GLU A 252 -14.91 -20.27 24.46
CA GLU A 252 -16.36 -19.98 24.37
C GLU A 252 -16.64 -18.67 23.63
N MET A 253 -15.81 -17.65 23.83
CA MET A 253 -15.90 -16.39 23.08
C MET A 253 -15.68 -16.64 21.58
N GLY A 254 -14.69 -17.46 21.22
CA GLY A 254 -14.40 -17.82 19.83
C GLY A 254 -15.51 -18.56 19.11
N LEU A 255 -16.44 -19.19 19.83
CA LEU A 255 -17.62 -19.86 19.29
C LEU A 255 -18.92 -19.03 19.42
N SER A 256 -18.83 -17.87 20.06
CA SER A 256 -20.00 -17.03 20.33
C SER A 256 -20.43 -16.23 19.12
N LYS A 257 -21.74 -15.96 19.03
CA LYS A 257 -22.31 -15.15 17.94
C LYS A 257 -22.04 -13.66 18.17
N VAL A 258 -21.44 -13.02 17.17
CA VAL A 258 -21.32 -11.55 17.07
C VAL A 258 -22.38 -11.03 16.11
N PRO A 259 -23.12 -9.95 16.43
CA PRO A 259 -24.03 -9.33 15.48
C PRO A 259 -23.28 -8.75 14.28
N ASP A 260 -23.79 -8.97 13.05
CA ASP A 260 -23.14 -8.51 11.81
C ASP A 260 -22.81 -7.01 11.81
N SER A 261 -23.65 -6.17 12.43
CA SER A 261 -23.42 -4.72 12.54
C SER A 261 -22.24 -4.32 13.43
N ALA A 262 -21.75 -5.24 14.25
CA ALA A 262 -20.63 -5.04 15.17
C ALA A 262 -19.40 -5.88 14.77
N ALA A 263 -19.55 -6.80 13.82
CA ALA A 263 -18.48 -7.67 13.38
C ALA A 263 -17.44 -6.91 12.56
N ALA A 264 -16.18 -7.34 12.61
CA ALA A 264 -15.16 -6.83 11.71
C ALA A 264 -15.31 -7.46 10.31
N ASP A 265 -14.98 -6.71 9.27
CA ASP A 265 -15.00 -7.23 7.91
C ASP A 265 -13.79 -8.17 7.71
N LEU A 266 -14.07 -9.47 7.61
CA LEU A 266 -13.06 -10.50 7.35
C LEU A 266 -13.17 -11.00 5.91
N THR A 267 -12.13 -10.77 5.12
CA THR A 267 -11.99 -11.38 3.78
C THR A 267 -10.95 -12.48 3.83
N ILE A 268 -11.33 -13.68 3.41
CA ILE A 268 -10.44 -14.85 3.39
C ILE A 268 -10.16 -15.26 1.95
N ASN A 269 -8.88 -15.30 1.60
CA ASN A 269 -8.42 -15.92 0.36
C ASN A 269 -7.82 -17.29 0.68
N VAL A 270 -8.62 -18.34 0.55
CA VAL A 270 -8.25 -19.74 0.81
C VAL A 270 -7.57 -20.33 -0.43
N ASN A 271 -6.44 -19.76 -0.82
CA ASN A 271 -5.46 -20.45 -1.64
C ASN A 271 -4.28 -20.84 -0.73
N SER A 272 -3.48 -21.83 -1.10
CA SER A 272 -2.23 -22.13 -0.38
C SER A 272 -1.07 -21.58 -1.20
N PRO A 273 -0.30 -20.58 -0.72
CA PRO A 273 -0.47 -19.83 0.52
C PRO A 273 -1.66 -18.86 0.48
N GLY A 274 -2.23 -18.59 1.65
CA GLY A 274 -3.51 -17.88 1.82
C GLY A 274 -3.38 -16.61 2.65
N VAL A 275 -4.41 -15.76 2.59
CA VAL A 275 -4.41 -14.47 3.29
C VAL A 275 -5.76 -14.22 3.96
N TYR A 276 -5.71 -13.81 5.22
CA TYR A 276 -6.83 -13.27 5.98
C TYR A 276 -6.64 -11.77 6.08
N VAL A 277 -7.62 -11.02 5.57
CA VAL A 277 -7.62 -9.57 5.60
C VAL A 277 -8.70 -9.13 6.54
N LEU A 278 -8.31 -8.42 7.60
CA LEU A 278 -9.23 -7.86 8.57
C LEU A 278 -9.30 -6.37 8.38
N LYS A 279 -10.53 -5.84 8.35
CA LYS A 279 -10.81 -4.42 8.25
C LYS A 279 -11.73 -3.97 9.37
N SER A 280 -11.40 -2.86 10.00
CA SER A 280 -12.22 -2.24 11.03
C SER A 280 -12.22 -0.71 10.92
N SER A 281 -13.30 -0.09 11.40
CA SER A 281 -13.24 1.27 11.90
C SER A 281 -12.51 1.27 13.24
N GLY A 282 -11.56 2.19 13.42
CA GLY A 282 -10.72 2.23 14.63
C GLY A 282 -9.67 1.12 14.72
N GLY A 283 -8.82 1.19 15.75
CA GLY A 283 -7.56 0.46 15.88
C GLY A 283 -7.62 -1.07 15.92
N PHE A 284 -8.80 -1.68 15.95
CA PHE A 284 -8.99 -3.10 16.21
C PHE A 284 -8.23 -4.05 15.28
N ALA A 285 -8.30 -3.86 13.95
CA ALA A 285 -7.66 -4.78 13.01
C ALA A 285 -6.13 -4.86 13.22
N LEU A 286 -5.48 -3.70 13.38
CA LEU A 286 -4.04 -3.64 13.68
C LEU A 286 -3.74 -4.03 15.14
N ALA A 287 -4.66 -3.80 16.08
CA ALA A 287 -4.52 -4.27 17.45
C ALA A 287 -4.44 -5.80 17.52
N LEU A 288 -5.17 -6.53 16.66
CA LEU A 288 -5.04 -7.98 16.58
C LEU A 288 -3.65 -8.42 16.10
N MET A 289 -3.01 -7.69 15.19
CA MET A 289 -1.60 -7.98 14.85
C MET A 289 -0.70 -7.81 16.08
N GLY A 290 -0.97 -6.80 16.91
CA GLY A 290 -0.26 -6.61 18.17
C GLY A 290 -0.51 -7.74 19.18
N MET A 291 -1.77 -8.15 19.36
CA MET A 291 -2.12 -9.32 20.19
C MET A 291 -1.42 -10.58 19.69
N PHE A 292 -1.34 -10.77 18.37
CA PHE A 292 -0.63 -11.90 17.75
C PHE A 292 0.86 -11.90 18.14
N ALA A 293 1.53 -10.74 18.09
CA ALA A 293 2.93 -10.62 18.48
C ALA A 293 3.19 -10.88 19.97
N LEU A 294 2.17 -10.71 20.83
CA LEU A 294 2.26 -10.90 22.29
C LEU A 294 2.06 -12.35 22.74
N THR A 295 1.79 -13.28 21.81
CA THR A 295 1.51 -14.70 22.10
C THR A 295 2.56 -15.40 22.98
N GLY A 296 3.83 -14.98 22.90
CA GLY A 296 4.93 -15.54 23.70
C GLY A 296 5.24 -14.78 24.99
N CYS A 297 4.47 -13.74 25.33
CA CYS A 297 4.67 -12.95 26.54
C CYS A 297 3.91 -13.55 27.74
N ASP A 298 4.42 -13.26 28.93
CA ASP A 298 3.72 -13.54 30.18
C ASP A 298 2.44 -12.67 30.27
N SER A 299 1.28 -13.31 30.33
CA SER A 299 -0.03 -12.63 30.31
C SER A 299 -0.20 -11.64 31.45
N LYS A 300 0.29 -11.97 32.64
CA LYS A 300 0.27 -11.07 33.79
C LYS A 300 1.03 -9.78 33.51
N THR A 301 2.22 -9.90 32.95
CA THR A 301 3.03 -8.75 32.60
C THR A 301 2.37 -7.84 31.56
N VAL A 302 1.72 -8.43 30.55
CA VAL A 302 0.96 -7.69 29.52
C VAL A 302 -0.22 -6.95 30.15
N VAL A 303 -0.98 -7.60 31.02
CA VAL A 303 -2.14 -7.00 31.71
C VAL A 303 -1.72 -5.88 32.67
N ASP A 304 -0.68 -6.11 33.49
CA ASP A 304 -0.29 -5.18 34.56
C ASP A 304 0.46 -3.95 34.05
N ASN A 305 1.33 -4.11 33.03
CA ASN A 305 2.18 -3.03 32.55
C ASN A 305 1.64 -2.40 31.25
N GLY A 306 0.85 -3.14 30.47
CA GLY A 306 0.43 -2.74 29.14
C GLY A 306 1.56 -2.77 28.11
N VAL A 307 1.23 -2.34 26.90
CA VAL A 307 2.13 -2.28 25.76
C VAL A 307 2.19 -0.88 25.17
N THR A 308 3.18 -0.67 24.31
CA THR A 308 3.30 0.50 23.43
C THR A 308 3.41 0.06 21.99
N VAL A 309 2.91 0.89 21.06
CA VAL A 309 2.84 0.54 19.63
C VAL A 309 3.70 1.49 18.81
N GLU A 310 4.54 0.92 17.94
CA GLU A 310 5.28 1.65 16.92
C GLU A 310 4.74 1.33 15.52
N LEU A 311 4.42 2.38 14.76
CA LEU A 311 3.96 2.29 13.37
C LEU A 311 4.98 2.92 12.41
N LYS A 312 4.81 2.67 11.11
CA LYS A 312 5.47 3.44 10.05
C LYS A 312 4.52 4.52 9.55
N THR A 313 5.05 5.67 9.18
CA THR A 313 4.27 6.79 8.63
C THR A 313 4.72 7.05 7.19
N VAL A 314 3.76 7.27 6.29
CA VAL A 314 4.04 7.79 4.94
C VAL A 314 3.82 9.30 4.97
N GLY A 315 4.84 10.08 4.60
CA GLY A 315 4.78 11.54 4.66
C GLY A 315 4.55 12.07 6.09
N VAL A 316 3.60 13.00 6.23
CA VAL A 316 3.28 13.72 7.50
C VAL A 316 2.10 13.06 8.26
N GLY A 317 1.95 11.74 8.18
CA GLY A 317 0.86 11.01 8.83
C GLY A 317 0.75 11.31 10.34
N ALA A 318 -0.48 11.46 10.85
CA ALA A 318 -0.72 11.73 12.26
C ALA A 318 -0.48 10.47 13.13
N ASN A 319 0.09 10.66 14.32
CA ASN A 319 0.39 9.58 15.27
C ASN A 319 -0.83 9.09 16.09
N ASP A 320 -2.01 9.69 15.89
CA ASP A 320 -3.25 9.33 16.60
C ASP A 320 -3.67 7.88 16.37
N ALA A 321 -3.39 7.34 15.18
CA ALA A 321 -3.60 5.94 14.86
C ALA A 321 -2.81 4.99 15.78
N GLY A 322 -1.57 5.35 16.16
CA GLY A 322 -0.75 4.56 17.07
C GLY A 322 -1.37 4.46 18.46
N THR A 323 -1.84 5.60 18.98
CA THR A 323 -2.54 5.67 20.28
C THR A 323 -3.82 4.83 20.27
N ALA A 324 -4.64 4.94 19.22
CA ALA A 324 -5.88 4.17 19.12
C ALA A 324 -5.64 2.64 19.08
N ILE A 325 -4.53 2.19 18.48
CA ILE A 325 -4.15 0.78 18.47
C ILE A 325 -3.62 0.36 19.84
N GLU A 326 -2.78 1.17 20.47
CA GLU A 326 -2.24 0.92 21.82
C GLU A 326 -3.36 0.79 22.86
N GLU A 327 -4.30 1.74 22.88
CA GLU A 327 -5.47 1.72 23.75
C GLU A 327 -6.29 0.44 23.51
N CYS A 328 -6.55 0.09 22.25
CA CYS A 328 -7.31 -1.10 21.91
C CYS A 328 -6.62 -2.39 22.39
N ILE A 329 -5.30 -2.53 22.23
CA ILE A 329 -4.55 -3.68 22.73
C ILE A 329 -4.65 -3.78 24.26
N ASN A 330 -4.40 -2.67 24.95
CA ASN A 330 -4.39 -2.63 26.41
C ASN A 330 -5.79 -2.92 26.99
N ASP A 331 -6.84 -2.32 26.41
CA ASP A 331 -8.23 -2.56 26.81
C ASP A 331 -8.62 -4.03 26.62
N MET A 332 -8.23 -4.65 25.51
CA MET A 332 -8.48 -6.07 25.27
C MET A 332 -7.74 -6.96 26.27
N ALA A 333 -6.46 -6.68 26.54
CA ALA A 333 -5.66 -7.45 27.50
C ALA A 333 -6.28 -7.39 28.91
N VAL A 334 -6.60 -6.18 29.39
CA VAL A 334 -7.22 -5.97 30.71
C VAL A 334 -8.59 -6.65 30.80
N ALA A 335 -9.42 -6.52 29.77
CA ALA A 335 -10.77 -7.09 29.78
C ALA A 335 -10.79 -8.62 29.73
N LEU A 336 -9.82 -9.24 29.04
CA LEU A 336 -9.65 -10.70 29.07
C LEU A 336 -9.22 -11.19 30.46
N GLY A 337 -8.27 -10.46 31.07
CA GLY A 337 -7.52 -10.91 32.24
C GLY A 337 -6.57 -12.06 31.90
N GLU A 338 -5.71 -12.41 32.85
CA GLU A 338 -4.61 -13.39 32.65
C GLU A 338 -5.11 -14.71 32.07
N ALA A 339 -6.12 -15.33 32.69
CA ALA A 339 -6.58 -16.67 32.33
C ALA A 339 -7.15 -16.77 30.90
N ARG A 340 -7.90 -15.77 30.43
CA ARG A 340 -8.43 -15.78 29.06
C ARG A 340 -7.37 -15.35 28.04
N LEU A 341 -6.45 -14.47 28.44
CA LEU A 341 -5.33 -14.08 27.61
C LEU A 341 -4.39 -15.27 27.34
N ASP A 342 -4.13 -16.12 28.33
CA ASP A 342 -3.37 -17.36 28.14
C ASP A 342 -4.04 -18.30 27.11
N GLN A 343 -5.36 -18.42 27.16
CA GLN A 343 -6.12 -19.23 26.19
C GLN A 343 -6.11 -18.62 24.78
N ALA A 344 -6.18 -17.29 24.68
CA ALA A 344 -6.03 -16.58 23.40
C ALA A 344 -4.63 -16.80 22.83
N SER A 345 -3.59 -16.75 23.67
CA SER A 345 -2.20 -17.05 23.31
C SER A 345 -2.02 -18.51 22.90
N ASP A 346 -2.68 -19.47 23.54
CA ASP A 346 -2.67 -20.88 23.09
C ASP A 346 -3.22 -21.03 21.66
N LEU A 347 -4.41 -20.48 21.39
CA LEU A 347 -4.99 -20.51 20.03
C LEU A 347 -4.09 -19.81 19.01
N CYS A 348 -3.49 -18.69 19.38
CA CYS A 348 -2.58 -17.96 18.52
C CYS A 348 -1.30 -18.77 18.24
N GLY A 349 -0.71 -19.38 19.26
CA GLY A 349 0.48 -20.22 19.13
C GLY A 349 0.22 -21.47 18.30
N ARG A 350 -1.00 -22.02 18.34
CA ARG A 350 -1.45 -23.08 17.42
C ARG A 350 -1.59 -22.57 15.99
N ALA A 351 -2.19 -21.40 15.78
CA ALA A 351 -2.27 -20.79 14.45
C ALA A 351 -0.87 -20.51 13.86
N GLU A 352 0.05 -20.00 14.67
CA GLU A 352 1.43 -19.75 14.26
C GLU A 352 2.17 -21.05 13.92
N ARG A 353 2.13 -22.07 14.79
CA ARG A 353 2.88 -23.32 14.59
C ARG A 353 2.25 -24.25 13.56
N ASP A 354 0.95 -24.53 13.71
CA ASP A 354 0.26 -25.60 12.98
C ASP A 354 -0.22 -25.09 11.61
N ALA A 355 -0.77 -23.88 11.58
CA ALA A 355 -1.28 -23.24 10.37
C ALA A 355 -0.24 -22.34 9.67
N LYS A 356 0.96 -22.19 10.25
CA LYS A 356 2.05 -21.33 9.76
C LYS A 356 1.56 -19.90 9.50
N VAL A 357 0.69 -19.41 10.38
CA VAL A 357 0.16 -18.05 10.29
C VAL A 357 1.23 -17.08 10.73
N THR A 358 1.46 -16.04 9.94
CA THR A 358 2.35 -14.95 10.27
C THR A 358 1.66 -13.62 10.02
N THR A 359 2.11 -12.60 10.74
CA THR A 359 1.73 -11.22 10.50
C THR A 359 2.98 -10.34 10.59
N ALA A 360 2.91 -9.13 10.07
CA ALA A 360 4.03 -8.21 10.05
C ALA A 360 4.11 -7.40 11.36
N ALA A 361 4.09 -8.10 12.50
CA ALA A 361 4.24 -7.54 13.84
C ALA A 361 5.40 -8.22 14.57
N SER A 362 6.15 -7.48 15.38
CA SER A 362 7.26 -8.02 16.16
C SER A 362 7.45 -7.29 17.48
N LEU A 363 8.07 -7.97 18.46
CA LEU A 363 8.43 -7.38 19.75
C LEU A 363 9.87 -6.85 19.69
N LYS A 364 10.07 -5.56 19.95
CA LYS A 364 11.41 -4.93 19.92
C LYS A 364 12.15 -5.03 21.26
N THR A 365 11.42 -5.09 22.36
CA THR A 365 11.96 -5.23 23.71
C THR A 365 11.16 -6.29 24.44
N GLY A 366 11.83 -7.35 24.86
CA GLY A 366 11.20 -8.49 25.53
C GLY A 366 11.72 -8.67 26.95
N LEU A 367 10.79 -8.66 27.90
CA LEU A 367 10.89 -9.56 29.06
C LEU A 367 11.14 -10.97 28.53
N LYS A 368 12.08 -11.69 29.15
CA LYS A 368 12.45 -13.04 28.72
C LYS A 368 11.20 -13.91 28.63
N ALA A 369 11.03 -14.58 27.49
CA ALA A 369 10.04 -15.65 27.34
C ALA A 369 10.19 -16.63 28.52
N SER A 370 9.09 -16.89 29.24
CA SER A 370 9.04 -18.01 30.16
C SER A 370 9.26 -19.28 29.33
N LYS A 371 10.25 -20.09 29.70
CA LYS A 371 10.50 -21.39 29.08
C LYS A 371 9.41 -22.39 29.44
#